data_AF-G1RHQ4-F1
#
_entry.id   AF-G1RHQ4-F1
#
_cell.length_a   1.000
_cell.length_b   1.000
_cell.length_c   1.000
_cell.angle_alpha   90.00
_cell.angle_beta   90.00
_cell.angle_gamma   90.00
#
_symmetry.space_group_name_H-M   'P 1'
#
loop_
_entity.id
_entity.type
_entity.pdbx_description
1 polymer ?
#
loop_
_entity_poly.entity_id
_entity_poly.type
_entity_poly.pdbx_seq_one_letter_code
_entity_poly.pdbx_strand_id
1 'polypeptide(L)' 'YHRCLKTRTRRGKSTQPCEYYFRVYHSLCPISWVQSWNEQIKNGTFAGKI' A
#
# COMPACT_ATOMS: atom_id res chain seq x y z
N TYR A 1 -1.25 3.84 1.15
CA TYR A 1 -0.68 3.60 -0.19
C TYR A 1 -1.53 2.65 -1.04
N HIS A 2 -1.70 1.38 -0.65
CA HIS A 2 -2.38 0.36 -1.48
C HIS A 2 -3.81 0.73 -1.93
N ARG A 3 -4.67 1.29 -1.06
CA ARG A 3 -6.02 1.77 -1.44
C ARG A 3 -5.99 2.83 -2.54
N CYS A 4 -5.03 3.76 -2.42
CA CYS A 4 -4.84 4.83 -3.39
C CYS A 4 -4.45 4.24 -4.75
N LEU A 5 -3.46 3.34 -4.78
CA LEU A 5 -3.07 2.64 -6.01
C LEU A 5 -4.26 1.92 -6.65
N LYS A 6 -4.96 1.07 -5.89
CA LYS A 6 -6.11 0.32 -6.39
C LYS A 6 -7.17 1.23 -7.02
N THR A 7 -7.48 2.34 -6.36
CA THR A 7 -8.46 3.32 -6.84
C THR A 7 -7.98 4.05 -8.09
N ARG A 8 -6.71 4.46 -8.14
CA ARG A 8 -6.12 5.18 -9.27
C ARG A 8 -6.01 4.29 -10.50
N THR A 9 -5.47 3.08 -10.34
CA THR A 9 -5.35 2.09 -11.42
C THR A 9 -6.72 1.72 -11.99
N ARG A 10 -7.73 1.44 -11.15
CA ARG A 10 -9.09 1.15 -11.62
C ARG A 10 -9.71 2.30 -12.41
N ARG A 11 -9.35 3.54 -12.08
CA ARG A 11 -9.84 4.75 -12.76
C ARG A 11 -8.96 5.15 -13.97
N GLY A 12 -7.93 4.38 -14.31
CA GLY A 12 -6.97 4.73 -15.37
C GLY A 12 -6.22 6.05 -15.11
N LYS A 13 -6.11 6.47 -13.84
CA LYS A 13 -5.45 7.73 -13.45
C LYS A 13 -4.03 7.47 -12.98
N SER A 14 -3.17 8.49 -13.12
CA SER A 14 -1.80 8.45 -12.61
C SER A 14 -1.75 8.11 -11.11
N THR A 15 -0.81 7.22 -10.77
CA THR A 15 -0.52 6.73 -9.42
C THR A 15 0.49 7.61 -8.67
N GLN A 16 1.09 8.61 -9.33
CA GLN A 16 2.03 9.56 -8.72
C GLN A 16 1.55 10.15 -7.39
N PRO A 17 0.26 10.56 -7.24
CA PRO A 17 -0.22 11.10 -5.97
C PRO A 17 -0.19 10.11 -4.80
N CYS A 18 -0.11 8.81 -5.07
CA CYS A 18 -0.01 7.79 -4.04
C CYS A 18 1.41 7.67 -3.46
N GLU A 19 2.43 8.19 -4.16
CA GLU A 19 3.84 8.07 -3.78
C GLU A 19 4.17 8.78 -2.47
N TYR A 20 3.47 9.88 -2.16
CA TYR A 20 3.56 10.52 -0.85
C TYR A 20 3.26 9.53 0.28
N TYR A 21 2.17 8.76 0.18
CA TYR A 21 1.84 7.76 1.18
C TYR A 21 2.88 6.65 1.26
N PHE A 22 3.49 6.27 0.13
CA PHE A 22 4.55 5.27 0.10
C PHE A 22 5.74 5.72 0.95
N ARG A 23 6.22 6.94 0.71
CA ARG A 23 7.34 7.53 1.45
C ARG A 23 7.02 7.63 2.95
N VAL A 24 5.84 8.14 3.29
CA VAL A 24 5.41 8.32 4.70
C VAL A 24 5.40 7.01 5.47
N TYR A 25 4.77 5.94 4.95
CA TYR A 25 4.72 4.69 5.72
C TYR A 25 6.10 4.01 5.78
N HIS A 26 6.95 4.15 4.75
CA HIS A 26 8.32 3.63 4.78
C HIS A 26 9.22 4.35 5.79
N SER A 27 8.98 5.64 6.04
CA SER A 27 9.74 6.39 7.05
C SER A 27 9.25 6.16 8.47
N LEU A 28 7.95 5.91 8.67
CA LEU A 28 7.35 5.81 10.00
C LEU A 28 7.23 4.38 10.52
N CYS A 29 6.96 3.41 9.65
CA CYS A 29 6.68 2.05 10.07
C CYS A 29 7.97 1.20 10.08
N PRO A 30 8.13 0.29 11.07
CA PRO A 30 9.22 -0.68 11.07
C PRO A 30 9.24 -1.53 9.79
N ILE A 31 10.43 -1.84 9.29
CA ILE A 31 10.60 -2.65 8.08
C ILE A 31 9.95 -4.04 8.22
N SER A 32 10.08 -4.65 9.41
CA SER A 32 9.47 -5.96 9.70
C SER A 32 7.95 -5.95 9.55
N TRP A 33 7.28 -4.88 10.00
CA TRP A 33 5.83 -4.73 9.85
C TRP A 33 5.43 -4.62 8.38
N VAL A 34 6.15 -3.79 7.63
CA VAL A 34 5.91 -3.61 6.19
C VAL A 34 6.10 -4.93 5.43
N GLN A 35 7.12 -5.71 5.76
CA GLN A 35 7.34 -7.04 5.17
C GLN A 35 6.19 -8.00 5.47
N SER A 36 5.79 -8.13 6.75
CA SER A 36 4.67 -8.99 7.14
C SER A 36 3.36 -8.57 6.49
N TRP A 37 3.06 -7.28 6.39
CA TRP A 37 1.87 -6.79 5.70
C TRP A 37 1.92 -7.09 4.19
N ASN A 38 3.08 -6.94 3.55
CA ASN A 38 3.23 -7.26 2.12
C ASN A 38 2.97 -8.75 1.85
N GLU A 39 3.43 -9.65 2.71
CA GLU A 39 3.14 -11.09 2.62
C GLU A 39 1.65 -11.38 2.81
N GLN A 40 1.01 -10.77 3.83
CA GLN A 40 -0.42 -10.92 4.05
C GLN A 40 -1.25 -10.40 2.87
N ILE A 41 -0.83 -9.30 2.24
CA ILE A 41 -1.49 -8.75 1.05
C ILE A 41 -1.35 -9.69 -0.14
N LYS A 42 -0.14 -10.24 -0.37
CA LYS A 42 0.12 -11.22 -1.43
C LYS A 42 -0.70 -12.49 -1.25
N ASN A 43 -0.84 -12.96 -0.01
CA ASN A 43 -1.58 -14.17 0.34
C ASN A 43 -3.10 -13.94 0.49
N GLY A 44 -3.58 -12.70 0.37
CA GLY A 44 -5.00 -12.37 0.55
C GLY A 44 -5.52 -12.48 1.98
N THR A 45 -4.63 -12.57 2.98
CA THR A 45 -4.96 -12.73 4.41
C THR A 45 -4.87 -11.43 5.21
N PHE A 46 -4.55 -10.31 4.56
CA PHE A 46 -4.48 -9.01 5.22
C PHE A 46 -5.86 -8.57 5.73
N ALA A 47 -5.98 -8.37 7.05
CA ALA A 47 -7.26 -8.05 7.69
C ALA A 47 -7.83 -6.68 7.29
N GLY A 48 -6.99 -5.76 6.83
CA GLY A 48 -7.41 -4.42 6.44
C GLY A 48 -8.05 -4.37 5.05
N LYS A 49 -9.09 -3.55 4.88
CA LYS A 49 -9.70 -3.32 3.56
C LYS A 49 -8.77 -2.47 2.68
N ILE A 50 -8.38 -3.02 1.52
CA ILE A 50 -7.57 -2.37 0.47
C ILE A 50 -8.41 -2.03 -0.76
#